data_AF-A0A4R9B4F2-F1
#
_entry.id   AF-A0A4R9B4F2-F1
#
_cell.length_a   1.000
_cell.length_b   1.000
_cell.length_c   1.000
_cell.angle_alpha   90.00
_cell.angle_beta   90.00
_cell.angle_gamma   90.00
#
_symmetry.space_group_name_H-M   'P 1'
#
loop_
_entity.id
_entity.type
_entity.pdbx_description
1 polymer ?
#
loop_
_entity_poly.entity_id
_entity_poly.type
_entity_poly.pdbx_seq_one_letter_code
_entity_poly.pdbx_strand_id
1 'polypeptide(L)' 'MTPPTHDPKRFLTGDEADARLVEIDKCQQLAGHFPSAEALARARRILIGEMTLDEARAEILAKYSE' A
#
# COMPACT_ATOMS: atom_id res chain seq x y z
N MET A 1 0.46 21.80 19.76
CA MET A 1 1.26 20.65 19.28
C MET A 1 0.74 20.32 17.89
N THR A 2 1.39 20.82 16.85
CA THR A 2 0.97 20.61 15.46
C THR A 2 1.26 19.13 15.12
N PRO A 3 0.30 18.36 14.59
CA PRO A 3 0.60 17.00 14.15
C PRO A 3 1.70 17.05 13.08
N PRO A 4 2.61 16.05 13.02
CA PRO A 4 3.63 16.01 11.99
C PRO A 4 2.95 16.00 10.62
N THR A 5 3.19 17.05 9.83
CA THR A 5 2.75 17.10 8.44
C THR A 5 3.44 15.97 7.69
N HIS A 6 2.69 14.95 7.34
CA HIS A 6 3.21 13.84 6.55
C HIS A 6 3.44 14.35 5.13
N ASP A 7 4.72 14.50 4.73
CA ASP A 7 5.07 14.97 3.40
C ASP A 7 4.64 13.90 2.37
N PRO A 8 3.64 14.19 1.51
CA PRO A 8 3.02 13.18 0.66
C PRO A 8 3.93 12.72 -0.51
N LYS A 9 5.12 13.32 -0.66
CA LYS A 9 6.08 13.00 -1.74
C LYS A 9 7.25 12.14 -1.29
N ARG A 10 7.40 11.83 0.00
CA ARG A 10 8.48 10.98 0.48
C ARG A 10 8.01 9.53 0.61
N PHE A 11 8.83 8.61 0.11
CA PHE A 11 8.68 7.20 0.43
C PHE A 11 8.82 6.96 1.94
N LEU A 12 8.05 6.00 2.42
CA LEU A 12 8.05 5.58 3.82
C LEU A 12 9.26 4.69 4.09
N THR A 13 9.76 4.75 5.32
CA THR A 13 10.61 3.67 5.85
C THR A 13 9.81 2.37 5.97
N GLY A 14 10.49 1.23 6.16
CA GLY A 14 9.83 -0.06 6.34
C GLY A 14 8.80 -0.05 7.48
N ASP A 15 9.19 0.45 8.65
CA ASP A 15 8.31 0.50 9.83
C ASP A 15 7.12 1.46 9.62
N GLU A 16 7.33 2.61 8.97
CA GLU A 16 6.25 3.56 8.63
C GLU A 16 5.26 2.95 7.63
N ALA A 17 5.76 2.20 6.65
CA ALA A 17 4.92 1.49 5.69
C ALA A 17 4.12 0.38 6.39
N ASP A 18 4.73 -0.36 7.30
CA ASP A 18 4.07 -1.43 8.05
C ASP A 18 2.96 -0.85 8.96
N ALA A 19 3.21 0.26 9.64
CA ALA A 19 2.17 0.99 10.39
C ALA A 19 1.02 1.45 9.48
N ARG A 20 1.34 2.02 8.30
CA ARG A 20 0.33 2.47 7.34
C ARG A 20 -0.47 1.31 6.75
N LEU A 21 0.13 0.13 6.56
CA LEU A 21 -0.57 -1.06 6.07
C LEU A 21 -1.61 -1.56 7.06
N VAL A 22 -1.35 -1.45 8.38
CA VAL A 22 -2.35 -1.76 9.40
C VAL A 22 -3.56 -0.85 9.27
N GLU A 23 -3.35 0.45 9.08
CA GLU A 23 -4.44 1.42 8.85
C GLU A 23 -5.21 1.10 7.56
N ILE A 24 -4.50 0.83 6.46
CA ILE A 24 -5.10 0.49 5.16
C ILE A 24 -5.95 -0.77 5.27
N ASP A 25 -5.39 -1.86 5.80
CA ASP A 25 -6.09 -3.13 5.97
C ASP A 25 -7.35 -2.95 6.84
N LYS A 26 -7.23 -2.21 7.95
CA LYS A 26 -8.39 -1.95 8.81
C LYS A 26 -9.48 -1.14 8.10
N CYS A 27 -9.11 -0.10 7.34
CA CYS A 27 -10.05 0.69 6.55
C CYS A 27 -10.75 -0.16 5.48
N GLN A 28 -10.04 -1.06 4.81
CA GLN A 28 -10.63 -1.98 3.83
C GLN A 28 -11.63 -2.93 4.51
N GLN A 29 -11.28 -3.51 5.65
CA GLN A 29 -12.19 -4.38 6.42
C GLN A 29 -13.45 -3.64 6.87
N LEU A 30 -13.32 -2.39 7.32
CA LEU A 30 -14.46 -1.55 7.70
C LEU A 30 -15.36 -1.23 6.51
N ALA A 31 -14.81 -1.19 5.29
CA ALA A 31 -15.55 -1.06 4.04
C ALA A 31 -16.10 -2.41 3.51
N GLY A 32 -15.89 -3.53 4.22
CA GLY A 32 -16.31 -4.86 3.79
C GLY A 32 -15.41 -5.52 2.74
N HIS A 33 -14.18 -5.01 2.56
CA HIS A 33 -13.17 -5.57 1.67
C HIS A 33 -12.08 -6.29 2.46
N PHE A 34 -11.61 -7.42 1.91
CA PHE A 34 -10.61 -8.26 2.55
C PHE A 34 -9.44 -8.48 1.58
N PRO A 35 -8.49 -7.53 1.50
CA PRO A 35 -7.35 -7.65 0.60
C PRO A 35 -6.50 -8.88 0.95
N SER A 36 -5.98 -9.56 -0.07
CA SER A 36 -5.07 -10.69 0.14
C SER A 36 -3.69 -10.21 0.63
N ALA A 37 -2.92 -11.12 1.21
CA ALA A 37 -1.54 -10.85 1.61
C ALA A 37 -0.68 -10.34 0.44
N GLU A 38 -0.90 -10.85 -0.78
CA GLU A 38 -0.22 -10.37 -1.99
C GLU A 38 -0.60 -8.92 -2.34
N ALA A 39 -1.87 -8.53 -2.15
CA ALA A 39 -2.32 -7.16 -2.38
C ALA A 39 -1.65 -6.19 -1.37
N LEU A 40 -1.58 -6.59 -0.10
CA LEU A 40 -0.90 -5.80 0.94
C LEU A 40 0.61 -5.73 0.70
N ALA A 41 1.24 -6.82 0.26
CA ALA A 41 2.67 -6.83 -0.09
C ALA A 41 2.98 -5.89 -1.28
N ARG A 42 2.08 -5.81 -2.27
CA ARG A 42 2.20 -4.84 -3.37
C ARG A 42 2.05 -3.41 -2.87
N ALA A 43 1.06 -3.13 -2.03
CA ALA A 43 0.88 -1.82 -1.42
C ALA A 43 2.12 -1.40 -0.61
N ARG A 44 2.74 -2.33 0.12
CA ARG A 44 4.01 -2.09 0.84
C ARG A 44 5.11 -1.60 -0.09
N ARG A 45 5.37 -2.33 -1.18
CA ARG A 45 6.41 -2.01 -2.17
C ARG A 45 6.21 -0.62 -2.77
N ILE A 46 4.95 -0.22 -3.01
CA ILE A 46 4.63 1.14 -3.47
C ILE A 46 4.97 2.19 -2.42
N LEU A 47 4.57 1.98 -1.16
CA LEU A 47 4.77 2.95 -0.09
C LEU A 47 6.25 3.23 0.20
N ILE A 48 7.12 2.23 0.04
CA ILE A 48 8.57 2.35 0.25
C ILE A 48 9.35 2.71 -1.03
N GLY A 49 8.67 2.84 -2.17
CA GLY A 49 9.28 3.25 -3.45
C GLY A 49 10.01 2.16 -4.22
N GLU A 50 9.86 0.89 -3.82
CA GLU A 50 10.38 -0.27 -4.55
C GLU A 50 9.54 -0.62 -5.79
N MET A 51 8.35 -0.03 -5.92
CA MET A 51 7.43 -0.27 -7.03
C MET A 51 6.60 0.98 -7.34
N THR A 52 6.41 1.26 -8.62
CA THR A 52 5.48 2.30 -9.08
C THR A 52 4.04 1.78 -9.16
N LEU A 53 3.08 2.70 -9.18
CA LEU A 53 1.67 2.34 -9.37
C LEU A 53 1.41 1.67 -10.73
N ASP A 54 2.18 2.01 -11.77
CA ASP A 54 1.99 1.44 -13.10
C ASP A 54 2.55 0.01 -13.20
N GLU A 55 3.69 -0.27 -12.57
CA GLU A 55 4.20 -1.64 -12.43
C GLU A 55 3.24 -2.51 -11.62
N ALA A 56 2.68 -1.97 -10.54
CA ALA A 56 1.67 -2.65 -9.73
C ALA A 56 0.41 -3.02 -10.53
N ARG A 57 -0.07 -2.12 -11.40
CA ARG A 57 -1.21 -2.37 -12.30
C ARG A 57 -0.87 -3.41 -13.35
N ALA A 58 0.34 -3.37 -13.92
CA ALA A 58 0.81 -4.35 -14.88
C ALA A 58 0.87 -5.76 -14.28
N GLU A 59 1.38 -5.90 -13.04
CA GLU A 59 1.36 -7.19 -12.31
C GLU A 59 -0.07 -7.73 -12.13
N ILE A 60 -1.02 -6.86 -11.76
CA ILE A 60 -2.42 -7.24 -11.55
C ILE A 60 -3.04 -7.69 -12.88
N LEU A 61 -2.85 -6.90 -13.94
CA LEU A 61 -3.37 -7.23 -15.27
C LEU A 61 -2.83 -8.59 -15.72
N ALA A 62 -1.50 -8.79 -15.67
CA ALA A 62 -0.88 -10.05 -16.07
C ALA A 62 -1.43 -11.27 -15.31
N LYS A 63 -1.82 -11.11 -14.04
CA LYS A 63 -2.36 -12.20 -13.20
C LYS A 63 -3.81 -12.58 -13.52
N TYR A 64 -4.61 -11.65 -14.06
CA TYR A 64 -6.07 -11.83 -14.20
C TYR A 64 -6.57 -11.65 -15.64
N SER A 65 -5.70 -11.65 -16.64
CA SER A 65 -6.06 -11.49 -18.06
C SER A 65 -6.34 -12.82 -18.80
N GLU A 66 -6.66 -13.90 -18.08
CA GLU A 66 -7.03 -15.20 -18.67
C GLU A 66 -8.55 -15.38 -18.79
#